data_AF-A0A401HTW0-F1
#
_entry.id   AF-A0A401HTW0-F1
#
_cell.length_a   1.000
_cell.length_b   1.000
_cell.length_c   1.000
_cell.angle_alpha   90.00
_cell.angle_beta   90.00
_cell.angle_gamma   90.00
#
_symmetry.space_group_name_H-M   'P 1'
#
loop_
_entity.id
_entity.type
_entity.pdbx_description
1 polymer ?
#
loop_
_entity_poly.entity_id
_entity_poly.type
_entity_poly.pdbx_seq_one_letter_code
_entity_poly.pdbx_strand_id
1 'polypeptide(L)' 'MVADLRLAFTYFTSREKTLIAGRLAGHLQVAESELERPALDERELVRARALDEAIRKEAAAWNLI' A
#
# COMPACT_ATOMS: atom_id res chain seq x y z
N MET A 1 18.87 -8.49 3.15
CA MET A 1 17.64 -8.13 3.88
C MET A 1 16.37 -8.50 3.14
N VAL A 2 16.06 -7.96 1.95
CA VAL A 2 14.83 -8.35 1.20
C VAL A 2 14.94 -9.77 0.59
N ALA A 3 16.13 -10.17 0.15
CA ALA A 3 16.35 -11.50 -0.43
C ALA A 3 16.17 -12.64 0.59
N ASP A 4 16.66 -12.44 1.82
CA ASP A 4 16.58 -13.43 2.90
C ASP A 4 15.13 -13.64 3.37
N LEU A 5 14.35 -12.55 3.43
CA LEU A 5 12.90 -12.62 3.66
C LEU A 5 12.19 -13.36 2.53
N ARG A 6 12.50 -13.07 1.27
CA ARG A 6 11.94 -13.80 0.11
C ARG A 6 12.25 -15.30 0.19
N LEU A 7 13.47 -15.67 0.60
CA LEU A 7 13.86 -17.07 0.78
C LEU A 7 13.04 -17.73 1.89
N ALA A 8 12.89 -17.08 3.04
CA ALA A 8 12.05 -17.58 4.14
C ALA A 8 10.58 -17.79 3.71
N PHE A 9 10.02 -16.87 2.94
CA PHE A 9 8.66 -16.99 2.38
C PHE A 9 8.53 -18.07 1.29
N THR A 10 9.64 -18.57 0.76
CA THR A 10 9.63 -19.70 -0.19
C THR A 10 9.32 -21.01 0.53
N TYR A 11 9.69 -21.14 1.80
CA TYR A 11 9.47 -22.35 2.59
C TYR A 11 8.13 -22.39 3.34
N PHE A 12 7.40 -21.27 3.40
CA PHE A 12 6.06 -21.27 3.98
C PHE A 12 5.04 -21.92 3.04
N THR A 13 4.24 -22.83 3.60
CA THR A 13 3.06 -23.38 2.94
C THR A 13 2.01 -22.28 2.73
N SER A 14 1.06 -22.49 1.80
CA SER A 14 -0.02 -21.54 1.55
C SER A 14 -0.80 -21.19 2.83
N ARG A 15 -1.01 -22.18 3.71
CA ARG A 15 -1.70 -21.99 4.99
C ARG A 15 -0.93 -21.08 5.94
N GLU A 16 0.39 -21.24 6.03
CA GLU A 16 1.24 -20.39 6.88
C GLU A 16 1.27 -18.96 6.36
N LYS A 17 1.31 -18.77 5.04
CA LYS A 17 1.23 -17.45 4.41
C LYS A 17 -0.08 -16.75 4.77
N THR A 18 -1.22 -17.45 4.71
CA THR A 18 -2.52 -16.89 5.13
C THR A 18 -2.53 -16.51 6.61
N LEU A 19 -1.99 -17.34 7.50
CA LEU A 19 -1.91 -17.01 8.93
C LEU A 19 -1.02 -15.79 9.21
N ILE A 20 0.09 -15.65 8.49
CA ILE A 20 0.98 -14.50 8.60
C ILE A 20 0.27 -13.24 8.08
N ALA A 21 -0.40 -13.33 6.93
CA ALA A 21 -1.16 -12.22 6.35
C ALA A 21 -2.26 -11.73 7.31
N GLY A 22 -3.03 -12.63 7.93
CA GLY A 22 -4.06 -12.25 8.89
C GLY A 22 -3.51 -11.59 10.15
N ARG A 23 -2.39 -12.08 10.70
CA ARG A 23 -1.71 -11.42 11.83
C ARG A 23 -1.20 -10.03 11.46
N LEU A 24 -0.63 -9.90 10.26
CA LEU A 24 -0.11 -8.62 9.77
C LEU A 24 -1.24 -7.61 9.56
N ALA A 25 -2.36 -8.03 8.98
CA ALA A 25 -3.56 -7.22 8.80
C ALA A 25 -4.08 -6.70 10.15
N GLY A 26 -4.20 -7.58 11.14
CA GLY A 26 -4.59 -7.21 12.49
C GLY A 26 -3.63 -6.21 13.16
N HIS A 27 -2.31 -6.39 12.98
CA HIS A 27 -1.31 -5.46 13.50
C HIS A 27 -1.39 -4.08 12.84
N LEU A 28 -1.60 -4.03 11.53
CA LEU A 28 -1.73 -2.80 10.76
C LEU A 28 -3.13 -2.17 10.84
N GLN A 29 -4.08 -2.82 11.53
CA GLN A 29 -5.49 -2.43 11.62
C GLN A 29 -6.15 -2.22 10.25
N VAL A 30 -5.76 -3.04 9.26
CA VAL A 30 -6.33 -3.04 7.91
C VAL A 30 -7.04 -4.36 7.64
N ALA A 31 -7.94 -4.37 6.65
CA ALA A 31 -8.54 -5.60 6.18
C ALA A 31 -7.47 -6.48 5.49
N GLU A 32 -7.59 -7.82 5.58
CA GLU A 32 -6.67 -8.73 4.87
C GLU A 32 -6.67 -8.47 3.35
N SER A 33 -7.82 -8.10 2.77
CA SER A 33 -7.94 -7.74 1.36
C SER A 33 -7.10 -6.51 0.96
N GLU A 34 -6.74 -5.63 1.91
CA GLU A 34 -5.83 -4.51 1.64
C GLU A 34 -4.40 -4.99 1.38
N LEU A 35 -3.98 -6.12 1.98
CA LEU A 35 -2.65 -6.70 1.77
C LEU A 35 -2.50 -7.38 0.41
N GLU A 36 -3.61 -7.73 -0.25
CA GLU A 36 -3.60 -8.29 -1.60
C GLU A 36 -3.53 -7.21 -2.69
N ARG A 37 -3.72 -5.94 -2.32
CA ARG A 37 -3.63 -4.84 -3.28
C ARG A 37 -2.18 -4.75 -3.78
N PRO A 38 -1.99 -4.45 -5.08
CA PRO A 38 -0.66 -4.25 -5.61
C PRO A 38 0.06 -3.17 -4.81
N ALA A 39 1.32 -3.43 -4.48
CA ALA A 39 2.17 -2.44 -3.84
C ALA A 39 2.26 -1.20 -4.74
N LEU A 40 1.92 -0.04 -4.20
CA LEU A 40 2.09 1.23 -4.90
C LEU A 40 3.55 1.69 -4.78
N ASP A 41 4.08 2.33 -5.83
CA ASP A 41 5.33 3.07 -5.70
C ASP A 41 5.07 4.33 -4.85
N GLU A 42 5.70 4.39 -3.68
CA GLU A 42 5.56 5.51 -2.75
C GLU A 42 5.93 6.86 -3.40
N ARG A 43 6.92 6.87 -4.31
CA ARG A 43 7.31 8.09 -5.01
C ARG A 43 6.22 8.56 -5.96
N GLU A 44 5.55 7.62 -6.62
CA GLU A 44 4.43 7.91 -7.51
C GLU A 44 3.23 8.41 -6.70
N LEU A 45 2.94 7.78 -5.55
CA LEU A 45 1.88 8.21 -4.64
C LEU A 45 2.08 9.66 -4.16
N VAL A 46 3.30 10.00 -3.73
CA VAL A 46 3.63 11.34 -3.25
C VAL A 46 3.49 12.37 -4.37
N ARG A 47 3.96 12.06 -5.59
CA ARG A 47 3.81 12.97 -6.75
C ARG A 47 2.34 13.17 -7.11
N ALA A 48 1.55 12.10 -7.14
CA ALA A 48 0.13 12.17 -7.45
C ALA A 48 -0.63 13.03 -6.42
N ARG A 49 -0.31 12.88 -5.13
CA ARG A 49 -0.90 13.72 -4.06
C ARG A 49 -0.54 15.19 -4.20
N ALA A 50 0.72 15.50 -4.48
CA ALA A 50 1.17 16.88 -4.69
C ALA A 50 0.49 17.53 -5.91
N LEU A 51 0.32 16.76 -6.98
CA LEU A 51 -0.39 17.22 -8.18
C LEU A 51 -1.87 17.47 -7.88
N ASP A 52 -2.54 16.54 -7.20
CA ASP A 52 -3.96 16.68 -6.85
C ASP A 52 -4.20 17.91 -5.95
N GLU A 53 -3.30 18.16 -4.99
CA GLU A 53 -3.38 19.36 -4.15
C GLU A 53 -3.17 20.66 -4.95
N ALA A 54 -2.26 20.65 -5.93
CA ALA A 54 -2.05 21.79 -6.83
C ALA A 54 -3.29 22.05 -7.70
N ILE A 55 -3.88 21.00 -8.28
CA ILE A 55 -5.10 21.10 -9.09
C ILE A 55 -6.24 21.67 -8.26
N ARG A 56 -6.44 21.21 -7.02
CA ARG A 56 -7.49 21.75 -6.14
C ARG A 56 -7.28 23.22 -5.82
N LYS A 57 -6.04 23.65 -5.59
CA LYS A 57 -5.71 25.07 -5.34
C LYS A 57 -6.00 25.93 -6.56
N GLU A 58 -5.64 25.46 -7.75
CA GLU A 58 -5.96 26.17 -9.00
C GLU A 58 -7.47 26.20 -9.26
N ALA A 59 -8.17 25.08 -9.08
CA ALA A 59 -9.61 25.00 -9.26
C ALA A 59 -10.37 25.96 -8.32
N ALA A 60 -9.94 26.03 -7.05
CA ALA A 60 -10.49 26.98 -6.07
C ALA A 60 -10.17 28.43 -6.44
N ALA A 61 -8.96 28.73 -6.93
CA ALA A 61 -8.59 30.07 -7.38
C ALA A 61 -9.43 30.54 -8.58
N TRP A 62 -9.94 29.59 -9.38
CA TRP A 62 -10.76 29.85 -10.57
C TRP A 62 -12.27 29.76 -10.27
N ASN A 63 -12.68 29.55 -9.01
CA ASN A 63 -14.07 29.29 -8.58
C ASN A 63 -14.75 28.18 -9.40
N LEU A 64 -13.98 27.18 -9.83
CA LEU A 64 -14.50 26.01 -10.56
C LEU A 64 -15.07 24.94 -9.61
N ILE A 65 -14.83 25.10 -8.31
CA ILE A 65 -15.29 24.26 -7.19
C ILE A 65 -15.61 25.16 -6.02
#